data_AF-A0A3S9CMM8-F1
#
_entry.id   AF-A0A3S9CMM8-F1
#
_cell.length_a   1.000
_cell.length_b   1.000
_cell.length_c   1.000
_cell.angle_alpha   90.00
_cell.angle_beta   90.00
_cell.angle_gamma   90.00
#
_symmetry.space_group_name_H-M   'P 1'
#
loop_
_entity.id
_entity.type
_entity.pdbx_description
1 polymer ?
#
loop_
_entity_poly.entity_id
_entity_poly.type
_entity_poly.pdbx_seq_one_letter_code
_entity_poly.pdbx_strand_id
1 'polypeptide(L)' 'MGSTVRLLLLLCLALAGCVTSAPVDNPRKVWCDNNKPMRPSAAVFAVMTRPDLDDMNTHNARGVKWCGWRP' A
#
# COMPACT_ATOMS: atom_id res chain seq x y z
N MET A 1 16.08 22.01 -37.31
CA MET A 1 16.67 21.37 -36.11
C MET A 1 15.98 21.75 -34.79
N GLY A 2 15.46 22.97 -34.62
CA GLY A 2 14.85 23.38 -33.34
C GLY A 2 13.44 22.81 -33.03
N SER A 3 12.62 22.50 -34.04
CA SER A 3 11.22 22.06 -33.81
C SER A 3 11.11 20.62 -33.32
N THR A 4 11.91 19.71 -33.86
CA THR A 4 11.93 18.29 -33.47
C THR A 4 12.47 18.08 -32.05
N VAL A 5 13.48 18.86 -31.66
CA VAL A 5 14.03 18.83 -30.29
C VAL A 5 12.98 19.29 -29.27
N ARG A 6 12.18 20.32 -29.59
CA ARG A 6 11.09 20.79 -28.72
C ARG A 6 9.98 19.76 -28.54
N LEU A 7 9.60 19.06 -29.61
CA LEU A 7 8.58 18.02 -29.54
C LEU A 7 9.03 16.83 -28.69
N LEU A 8 10.30 16.41 -28.84
CA LEU A 8 10.90 15.36 -28.02
C LEU A 8 10.97 15.74 -26.54
N LEU A 9 11.34 16.98 -26.23
CA LEU A 9 11.33 17.50 -24.86
C LEU A 9 9.93 17.46 -24.24
N LEU A 10 8.91 17.96 -24.95
CA LEU A 10 7.53 17.96 -24.45
C LEU A 10 7.01 16.53 -24.20
N LEU A 11 7.37 15.59 -25.06
CA LEU A 11 7.01 14.18 -24.88
C LEU A 11 7.70 13.58 -23.64
N CYS A 12 8.99 13.85 -23.45
CA CYS A 12 9.72 13.39 -22.25
C CYS A 12 9.13 13.97 -20.95
N LEU A 13 8.73 15.25 -20.93
CA LEU A 13 8.08 15.85 -19.76
C LEU A 13 6.69 15.24 -19.50
N ALA A 14 5.94 14.90 -20.55
CA ALA A 14 4.63 14.26 -20.40
C ALA A 14 4.73 12.85 -19.78
N LEU A 15 5.79 12.09 -20.12
CA LEU A 15 6.02 10.76 -19.52
C LEU A 15 6.53 10.82 -18.07
N ALA A 16 7.16 11.91 -17.65
CA ALA A 16 7.68 12.05 -16.28
C ALA A 16 6.59 12.24 -15.21
N GLY A 17 5.35 12.58 -15.61
CA GLY A 17 4.24 12.83 -14.68
C GLY A 17 3.59 11.60 -14.05
N CYS A 18 3.85 10.39 -14.57
CA CYS A 18 3.09 9.18 -14.18
C CYS A 18 3.50 8.57 -12.81
N VAL A 19 4.52 9.12 -12.14
CA VAL A 19 5.10 8.54 -10.91
C VAL A 19 4.87 9.35 -9.64
N THR A 20 4.26 10.54 -9.73
CA THR A 20 3.97 11.35 -8.53
C THR A 20 2.56 11.11 -8.04
N SER A 21 2.41 10.12 -7.15
CA SER A 21 1.22 10.09 -6.28
C SER A 21 1.25 11.32 -5.37
N ALA A 22 0.08 11.94 -5.15
CA ALA A 22 -0.02 13.06 -4.22
C ALA A 22 0.51 12.63 -2.83
N PRO A 23 1.21 13.51 -2.10
CA PRO A 23 1.64 13.22 -0.74
C PRO A 23 0.46 12.74 0.11
N VAL A 24 0.64 11.64 0.82
CA VAL A 24 -0.36 11.18 1.79
C VAL A 24 -0.13 11.92 3.10
N ASP A 25 -1.00 12.88 3.40
CA ASP A 25 -0.88 13.75 4.58
C ASP A 25 -0.86 12.97 5.91
N ASN A 26 -1.58 11.85 5.98
CA ASN A 26 -1.58 10.97 7.15
C ASN A 26 -1.63 9.49 6.74
N PRO A 27 -0.46 8.86 6.51
CA PRO A 27 -0.38 7.46 6.09
C PRO A 27 -1.02 6.50 7.10
N ARG A 28 -1.00 6.85 8.40
CA ARG A 28 -1.64 6.06 9.45
C ARG A 28 -3.15 6.05 9.28
N LYS A 29 -3.76 7.23 9.13
CA LYS A 29 -5.21 7.36 8.94
C LYS A 29 -5.65 6.61 7.69
N VAL A 30 -4.97 6.84 6.56
CA VAL A 30 -5.27 6.15 5.30
C VAL A 30 -5.16 4.63 5.46
N TRP A 31 -4.12 4.13 6.12
CA TRP A 31 -4.00 2.69 6.35
C TRP A 31 -5.14 2.14 7.23
N CYS A 32 -5.45 2.81 8.35
CA CYS A 32 -6.53 2.38 9.25
C CYS A 32 -7.92 2.43 8.58
N ASP A 33 -8.18 3.43 7.74
CA ASP A 33 -9.47 3.57 7.02
C ASP A 33 -9.68 2.46 5.98
N ASN A 34 -8.61 1.89 5.44
CA ASN A 34 -8.66 0.92 4.34
C ASN A 34 -8.39 -0.53 4.78
N ASN A 35 -8.09 -0.76 6.05
CA ASN A 35 -7.75 -2.09 6.56
C ASN A 35 -8.62 -2.47 7.76
N LYS A 36 -8.74 -3.77 7.99
CA LYS A 36 -9.45 -4.35 9.14
C LYS A 36 -8.66 -5.52 9.73
N PRO A 37 -8.93 -5.93 10.98
CA PRO A 37 -8.30 -7.12 11.56
C PRO A 37 -8.55 -8.35 10.69
N MET A 38 -7.50 -9.13 10.45
CA MET A 38 -7.63 -10.44 9.82
C MET A 38 -8.04 -11.45 10.89
N ARG A 39 -9.22 -12.05 10.71
CA ARG A 39 -9.77 -13.09 11.60
C ARG A 39 -10.30 -14.27 10.77
N PRO A 40 -9.41 -15.13 10.25
CA PRO A 40 -9.83 -16.30 9.48
C PRO A 40 -10.61 -17.29 10.35
N SER A 41 -11.39 -18.15 9.70
CA SER A 41 -11.99 -19.30 10.38
C SER A 41 -10.91 -20.29 10.83
N ALA A 42 -11.23 -21.15 11.80
CA ALA A 42 -10.30 -22.18 12.25
C ALA A 42 -9.85 -23.12 11.10
N ALA A 43 -10.76 -23.44 10.17
CA ALA A 43 -10.44 -24.26 9.00
C ALA A 43 -9.45 -23.57 8.06
N VAL A 44 -9.61 -22.25 7.84
CA VAL A 44 -8.66 -21.47 7.03
C VAL A 44 -7.32 -21.37 7.76
N PHE A 45 -7.33 -21.04 9.04
CA PHE A 45 -6.11 -20.95 9.85
C PHE A 45 -5.31 -22.25 9.88
N ALA A 46 -5.99 -23.41 9.96
CA ALA A 46 -5.36 -24.73 10.04
C ALA A 46 -4.55 -25.11 8.80
N VAL A 47 -4.84 -24.51 7.64
CA VAL A 47 -4.14 -24.78 6.37
C VAL A 47 -3.21 -23.64 5.95
N MET A 48 -3.11 -22.57 6.75
CA MET A 48 -2.18 -21.47 6.48
C MET A 48 -0.75 -21.95 6.61
N THR A 49 0.09 -21.55 5.64
CA THR A 49 1.53 -21.80 5.72
C THR A 49 2.18 -20.87 6.74
N ARG A 50 3.43 -21.15 7.09
CA ARG A 50 4.18 -20.27 7.99
C ARG A 50 4.29 -18.82 7.47
N PRO A 51 4.63 -18.58 6.19
CA PRO A 51 4.60 -17.23 5.61
C PRO A 51 3.24 -16.54 5.74
N ASP A 52 2.14 -17.25 5.47
CA ASP A 52 0.79 -16.67 5.58
C ASP A 52 0.49 -16.17 7.01
N LEU A 53 0.92 -16.96 8.00
CA LEU A 53 0.76 -16.60 9.41
C LEU A 53 1.62 -15.38 9.80
N ASP A 54 2.85 -15.30 9.29
CA ASP A 54 3.75 -14.18 9.57
C ASP A 54 3.23 -12.88 8.93
N ASP A 55 2.66 -12.95 7.72
CA ASP A 55 2.00 -11.82 7.06
C ASP A 55 0.77 -11.34 7.84
N MET A 56 -0.09 -12.28 8.26
CA MET A 56 -1.27 -11.98 9.07
C MET A 56 -0.89 -11.34 10.41
N ASN A 57 0.13 -11.89 11.09
CA ASN A 57 0.62 -11.36 12.35
C ASN A 57 1.21 -9.96 12.18
N THR A 58 1.96 -9.71 11.11
CA THR A 58 2.53 -8.39 10.79
C THR A 58 1.43 -7.36 10.53
N HIS A 59 0.41 -7.73 9.76
CA HIS A 59 -0.76 -6.89 9.48
C HIS A 59 -1.52 -6.54 10.76
N ASN A 60 -1.88 -7.53 11.57
CA ASN A 60 -2.63 -7.33 12.80
C ASN A 60 -1.82 -6.54 13.84
N ALA A 61 -0.51 -6.80 13.98
CA ALA A 61 0.37 -6.05 14.88
C ALA A 61 0.43 -4.56 14.52
N ARG A 62 0.47 -4.22 13.22
CA ARG A 62 0.35 -2.83 12.77
C ARG A 62 -0.98 -2.22 13.20
N GLY A 63 -2.08 -2.95 13.02
CA GLY A 63 -3.41 -2.48 13.43
C GLY A 63 -3.57 -2.25 14.93
N VAL A 64 -2.95 -3.08 15.78
CA VAL A 64 -2.86 -2.84 17.23
C VAL A 64 -2.13 -1.52 17.50
N LYS A 65 -0.95 -1.34 16.88
CA LYS A 65 -0.09 -0.16 17.10
C LYS A 65 -0.69 1.15 16.56
N TRP A 66 -1.40 1.09 15.43
CA TRP A 66 -1.83 2.27 14.68
C TRP A 66 -3.30 2.61 14.85
N CYS A 67 -4.15 1.59 14.95
CA CYS A 67 -5.60 1.73 14.85
C CYS A 67 -6.33 1.32 16.13
N GLY A 68 -5.60 0.88 17.17
CA GLY A 68 -6.19 0.44 18.44
C GLY A 68 -6.97 -0.88 18.32
N TRP A 69 -6.67 -1.70 17.31
CA TRP A 69 -7.29 -3.01 17.18
C TRP A 69 -6.96 -3.87 18.40
N ARG A 70 -7.94 -4.67 18.82
CA ARG A 70 -7.77 -5.64 19.89
C ARG A 70 -7.46 -7.00 19.28
N PRO A 71 -6.59 -7.81 19.90
CA PRO A 71 -6.43 -9.23 19.56
C PRO A 71 -7.80 -9.91 19.48
#